data_AF-A0A9W7CND5-F1
#
_entry.id   AF-A0A9W7CND5-F1
#
_cell.length_a   1.000
_cell.length_b   1.000
_cell.length_c   1.000
_cell.angle_alpha   90.00
_cell.angle_beta   90.00
_cell.angle_gamma   90.00
#
_symmetry.space_group_name_H-M   'P 1'
#
loop_
_entity.id
_entity.type
_entity.pdbx_description
1 polymer ?
#
loop_
_entity_poly.entity_id
_entity_poly.type
_entity_poly.pdbx_seq_one_letter_code
_entity_poly.pdbx_strand_id
1 'polypeptide(L)'
;MICFLILIFLSIVSISPVESFLHIYFPNPPTRHVGASKFLSTSLSSDSTFAGTFSVCHGKDCKARRSKFLIKKLKEELPGWEIQEGECLGECGMGPNVEAEVDGRLKIFNDVKSRDDLPFAK
;
A
#
# COMPACT_ATOMS: atom_id res chain seq x y z
N MET A 1 -39.38 36.46 10.49
CA MET A 1 -38.52 37.52 9.92
C MET A 1 -37.71 38.11 11.07
N ILE A 2 -36.40 38.29 10.89
CA ILE A 2 -35.36 38.59 11.92
C ILE A 2 -35.00 37.31 12.70
N CYS A 3 -34.02 36.50 12.31
CA CYS A 3 -32.58 36.75 12.47
C CYS A 3 -31.74 36.01 11.40
N PHE A 4 -31.96 36.33 10.13
CA PHE A 4 -30.85 36.36 9.16
C PHE A 4 -29.99 37.55 9.58
N LEU A 5 -28.77 37.34 10.13
CA LEU A 5 -27.63 38.30 10.22
C LEU A 5 -26.62 37.88 11.32
N ILE A 6 -25.98 36.71 11.19
CA ILE A 6 -24.62 36.50 11.75
C ILE A 6 -23.80 35.78 10.68
N LEU A 7 -23.61 36.51 9.58
CA LEU A 7 -22.49 36.34 8.68
C LEU A 7 -21.26 37.05 9.31
N ILE A 8 -20.05 36.56 9.00
CA ILE A 8 -18.78 37.32 9.04
C ILE A 8 -18.14 37.50 10.43
N PHE A 9 -17.57 36.46 11.05
CA PHE A 9 -16.51 36.69 12.07
C PHE A 9 -15.41 35.62 12.21
N LEU A 10 -15.36 34.58 11.37
CA LEU A 10 -14.24 33.63 11.37
C LEU A 10 -13.61 33.49 9.97
N SER A 11 -13.50 34.62 9.28
CA SER A 11 -12.33 34.85 8.43
C SER A 11 -11.19 35.27 9.36
N ILE A 12 -9.94 34.91 9.04
CA ILE A 12 -8.69 35.34 9.71
C ILE A 12 -8.22 34.40 10.85
N VAL A 13 -7.82 33.16 10.50
CA VAL A 13 -6.65 32.56 11.16
C VAL A 13 -5.66 32.13 10.08
N SER A 14 -4.67 33.01 9.91
CA SER A 14 -3.32 32.74 9.43
C SER A 14 -3.16 32.01 8.10
N ILE A 15 -3.17 32.84 7.06
CA ILE A 15 -2.09 32.86 6.07
C ILE A 15 -0.74 32.73 6.79
N SER A 16 0.00 31.65 6.54
CA SER A 16 1.46 31.65 6.56
C SER A 16 1.93 31.11 5.20
N PRO A 17 2.49 31.98 4.34
CA PRO A 17 3.25 31.57 3.18
C PRO A 17 4.68 31.24 3.62
N VAL A 18 5.57 31.03 2.65
CA VAL A 18 7.05 31.07 2.74
C VAL A 18 7.71 29.69 2.49
N GLU A 19 8.07 29.55 1.21
CA GLU A 19 9.36 29.07 0.69
C GLU A 19 9.68 27.57 0.68
N SER A 20 9.68 27.05 -0.56
CA SER A 20 10.81 26.33 -1.15
C SER A 20 12.12 26.46 -0.36
N PHE A 21 12.63 25.37 0.21
CA PHE A 21 14.07 25.16 0.24
C PHE A 21 14.40 23.67 0.21
N LEU A 22 14.79 23.25 -0.99
CA LEU A 22 15.66 22.12 -1.26
C LEU A 22 16.96 22.30 -0.45
N HIS A 23 17.14 21.59 0.66
CA HIS A 23 18.48 21.28 1.17
C HIS A 23 18.52 19.87 1.72
N ILE A 24 19.06 19.00 0.87
CA ILE A 24 19.59 17.70 1.20
C ILE A 24 20.68 17.91 2.27
N TYR A 25 20.46 17.44 3.50
CA TYR A 25 21.52 17.28 4.49
C TYR A 25 21.84 15.79 4.61
N PHE A 26 22.95 15.39 3.98
CA PHE A 26 23.64 14.13 4.23
C PHE A 26 24.54 14.31 5.47
N PRO A 27 24.27 13.68 6.63
CA PRO A 27 25.31 13.50 7.63
C PRO A 27 26.21 12.33 7.21
N ASN A 28 27.39 12.66 6.67
CA ASN A 28 28.56 11.77 6.66
C ASN A 28 28.94 11.43 8.12
N PRO A 29 29.02 10.16 8.53
CA PRO A 29 29.92 9.79 9.61
C PRO A 29 31.35 9.59 9.06
N PRO A 30 32.39 10.11 9.74
CA PRO A 30 33.77 9.95 9.30
C PRO A 30 34.26 8.51 9.50
N THR A 31 34.82 7.98 8.42
CA THR A 31 35.85 6.92 8.30
C THR A 31 36.44 6.34 9.59
N ARG A 32 36.46 4.99 9.68
CA ARG A 32 37.69 4.22 9.93
C ARG A 32 37.54 2.69 9.73
N HIS A 33 38.38 2.17 8.81
CA HIS A 33 38.99 0.83 8.67
C HIS A 33 38.10 -0.42 8.77
N VAL A 34 38.16 -1.44 7.90
CA VAL A 34 39.30 -2.25 7.46
C VAL A 34 38.83 -3.11 6.26
N GLY A 35 39.69 -3.28 5.26
CA GLY A 35 39.89 -4.61 4.66
C GLY A 35 39.06 -5.03 3.44
N ALA A 36 39.73 -4.97 2.28
CA ALA A 36 39.71 -5.98 1.23
C ALA A 36 38.40 -6.26 0.45
N SER A 37 38.38 -5.68 -0.75
CA SER A 37 38.43 -6.41 -2.03
C SER A 37 37.13 -6.93 -2.65
N LYS A 38 37.08 -6.68 -3.97
CA LYS A 38 36.21 -7.23 -5.01
C LYS A 38 34.85 -6.57 -5.20
N PHE A 39 34.83 -5.71 -6.24
CA PHE A 39 33.84 -5.71 -7.31
C PHE A 39 32.45 -6.24 -6.95
N LEU A 40 31.50 -5.32 -6.77
CA LEU A 40 30.22 -5.47 -7.45
C LEU A 40 29.63 -4.08 -7.73
N SER A 41 29.90 -3.60 -8.94
CA SER A 41 28.99 -2.67 -9.61
C SER A 41 27.64 -3.35 -9.72
N THR A 42 26.67 -2.95 -8.91
CA THR A 42 25.26 -3.15 -9.27
C THR A 42 24.49 -1.94 -8.78
N SER A 43 24.45 -0.94 -9.64
CA SER A 43 23.25 -0.15 -9.88
C SER A 43 22.07 -1.12 -9.97
N LEU A 44 21.39 -1.37 -8.86
CA LEU A 44 20.12 -2.08 -8.86
C LEU A 44 19.04 -1.04 -9.12
N SER A 45 18.94 -0.64 -10.38
CA SER A 45 17.72 -0.07 -10.94
C SER A 45 16.67 -1.18 -10.88
N SER A 46 15.94 -1.29 -9.77
CA SER A 46 14.78 -2.15 -9.71
C SER A 46 13.61 -1.37 -10.30
N ASP A 47 13.39 -1.56 -11.61
CA ASP A 47 12.15 -1.21 -12.32
C ASP A 47 10.96 -2.06 -11.79
N SER A 48 10.71 -2.08 -10.48
CA SER A 48 9.44 -2.55 -9.94
C SER A 48 8.43 -1.43 -10.18
N THR A 49 7.83 -1.44 -11.37
CA THR A 49 6.70 -0.56 -11.67
C THR A 49 5.58 -0.94 -10.71
N PHE A 50 5.35 -0.09 -9.71
CA PHE A 50 4.28 -0.27 -8.74
C PHE A 50 2.93 -0.29 -9.47
N ALA A 51 2.20 -1.39 -9.34
CA ALA A 51 0.95 -1.63 -10.05
C ALA A 51 -0.28 -1.34 -9.18
N GLY A 52 -0.15 -1.40 -7.85
CA GLY A 52 -1.23 -1.09 -6.91
C GLY A 52 -1.13 -1.87 -5.60
N THR A 53 -2.15 -1.72 -4.77
CA THR A 53 -2.27 -2.36 -3.45
C THR A 53 -3.62 -3.07 -3.33
N PHE A 54 -3.64 -4.25 -2.70
CA PHE A 54 -4.87 -4.93 -2.30
C PHE A 54 -4.70 -5.68 -0.98
N SER A 55 -5.81 -6.00 -0.32
CA SER A 55 -5.82 -6.70 0.96
C SER A 55 -6.38 -8.12 0.81
N VAL A 56 -5.77 -9.09 1.49
CA VAL A 56 -6.27 -10.47 1.57
C VAL A 56 -6.78 -10.71 2.97
N CYS A 57 -8.04 -11.15 3.09
CA CYS A 57 -8.65 -11.51 4.37
C CYS A 57 -7.77 -12.54 5.11
N HIS A 58 -7.34 -12.17 6.32
CA HIS A 58 -6.55 -13.01 7.21
C HIS A 58 -7.24 -13.32 8.55
N GLY A 59 -8.58 -13.23 8.56
CA GLY A 59 -9.44 -13.67 9.66
C GLY A 59 -9.40 -15.19 9.91
N LYS A 60 -10.02 -15.65 11.01
CA LYS A 60 -9.99 -17.07 11.45
C LYS A 60 -10.46 -18.04 10.35
N ASP A 61 -11.55 -17.71 9.65
CA ASP A 61 -12.10 -18.58 8.61
C ASP A 61 -11.26 -18.54 7.32
N CYS A 62 -10.78 -17.36 6.93
CA CYS A 62 -9.84 -17.21 5.82
C CYS A 62 -8.50 -17.92 6.11
N LYS A 63 -8.06 -18.00 7.37
CA LYS A 63 -6.90 -18.79 7.82
C LYS A 63 -7.13 -20.28 7.68
N ALA A 64 -8.29 -20.77 8.13
CA ALA A 64 -8.67 -22.18 7.98
C ALA A 64 -8.66 -22.61 6.50
N ARG A 65 -8.92 -21.68 5.58
CA ARG A 65 -8.88 -21.87 4.13
C ARG A 65 -7.54 -21.48 3.47
N ARG A 66 -6.45 -21.47 4.24
CA ARG A 66 -5.06 -21.29 3.74
C ARG A 66 -4.77 -19.91 3.11
N SER A 67 -5.39 -18.83 3.59
CA SER A 67 -5.07 -17.44 3.15
C SER A 67 -3.57 -17.11 3.16
N LYS A 68 -2.76 -17.63 4.10
CA LYS A 68 -1.29 -17.44 4.10
C LYS A 68 -0.62 -17.98 2.84
N PHE A 69 -1.07 -19.15 2.38
CA PHE A 69 -0.53 -19.77 1.18
C PHE A 69 -0.90 -18.93 -0.05
N LEU A 70 -2.14 -18.44 -0.11
CA LEU A 70 -2.57 -17.52 -1.17
C LEU A 70 -1.73 -16.25 -1.19
N ILE A 71 -1.53 -15.59 -0.04
CA ILE A 71 -0.70 -14.38 0.05
C ILE A 71 0.72 -14.64 -0.47
N LYS A 72 1.35 -15.75 -0.04
CA LYS A 72 2.68 -16.11 -0.51
C LYS A 72 2.71 -16.31 -2.03
N LYS A 73 1.76 -17.08 -2.57
CA LYS A 73 1.64 -17.34 -4.00
C LYS A 73 1.43 -16.05 -4.81
N LEU A 74 0.53 -15.18 -4.37
CA LEU A 74 0.29 -13.90 -5.04
C LEU A 74 1.51 -12.97 -4.98
N LYS A 75 2.31 -12.99 -3.90
CA LYS A 75 3.58 -12.22 -3.84
C LYS A 75 4.61 -12.71 -4.86
N GLU A 76 4.62 -14.01 -5.17
CA GLU A 76 5.49 -14.59 -6.19
C GLU A 76 4.97 -14.29 -7.62
N GLU A 77 3.65 -14.32 -7.82
CA GLU A 77 3.01 -14.09 -9.13
C GLU A 77 2.87 -12.60 -9.49
N LEU A 78 2.87 -11.69 -8.51
CA LEU A 78 2.60 -10.26 -8.67
C LEU A 78 3.67 -9.38 -8.00
N PRO A 79 4.93 -9.38 -8.50
CA PRO A 79 6.05 -8.65 -7.88
C PRO A 79 5.91 -7.11 -7.89
N GLY A 80 4.98 -6.55 -8.67
CA GLY A 80 4.67 -5.11 -8.70
C GLY A 80 3.50 -4.68 -7.80
N TRP A 81 2.86 -5.62 -7.11
CA TRP A 81 1.71 -5.35 -6.25
C TRP A 81 2.08 -5.40 -4.77
N GLU A 82 1.54 -4.46 -4.00
CA GLU A 82 1.60 -4.51 -2.55
C GLU A 82 0.42 -5.32 -1.99
N ILE A 83 0.73 -6.41 -1.29
CA ILE A 83 -0.27 -7.32 -0.75
C ILE A 83 -0.30 -7.21 0.78
N GLN A 84 -1.42 -6.70 1.30
CA GLN A 84 -1.64 -6.50 2.72
C GLN A 84 -2.50 -7.63 3.32
N GLU A 85 -2.32 -7.92 4.60
CA GLU A 85 -3.21 -8.81 5.36
C GLU A 85 -4.35 -7.97 5.94
N GLY A 86 -5.59 -8.25 5.54
CA GLY A 86 -6.79 -7.57 5.99
C GLY A 86 -7.56 -8.34 7.07
N GLU A 87 -8.53 -7.68 7.71
CA GLU A 87 -9.46 -8.29 8.66
C GLU A 87 -10.58 -9.09 7.97
N CYS A 88 -11.58 -9.64 8.71
CA CYS A 88 -12.70 -10.31 8.02
C CYS A 88 -13.56 -9.27 7.28
N LEU A 89 -13.84 -9.54 6.01
CA LEU A 89 -14.60 -8.67 5.12
C LEU A 89 -16.12 -8.93 5.20
N GLY A 90 -16.62 -9.54 6.28
CA GLY A 90 -18.03 -9.94 6.44
C GLY A 90 -18.46 -11.19 5.64
N GLU A 91 -17.71 -11.58 4.61
CA GLU A 91 -17.96 -12.75 3.77
C GLU A 91 -17.30 -14.04 4.33
N CYS A 92 -17.34 -14.20 5.65
CA CYS A 92 -16.68 -15.30 6.33
C CYS A 92 -17.38 -16.64 5.91
N GLY A 93 -16.62 -17.64 5.46
CA GLY A 93 -17.15 -18.91 4.91
C GLY A 93 -16.99 -19.09 3.40
N MET A 94 -16.77 -18.00 2.66
CA MET A 94 -16.46 -18.01 1.22
C MET A 94 -14.99 -17.72 0.92
N GLY A 95 -14.13 -17.78 1.96
CA GLY A 95 -12.71 -17.46 1.84
C GLY A 95 -11.89 -18.44 1.02
N PRO A 96 -10.64 -18.06 0.65
CA PRO A 96 -10.01 -16.77 0.96
C PRO A 96 -10.60 -15.61 0.17
N ASN A 97 -10.82 -14.48 0.84
CA ASN A 97 -11.39 -13.28 0.22
C ASN A 97 -10.31 -12.22 0.00
N VAL A 98 -10.44 -11.43 -1.06
CA VAL A 98 -9.53 -10.34 -1.42
C VAL A 98 -10.36 -9.07 -1.62
N GLU A 99 -9.91 -7.96 -1.04
CA GLU A 99 -10.50 -6.65 -1.28
C GLU A 99 -9.50 -5.79 -2.07
N ALA A 100 -9.98 -5.21 -3.17
CA ALA A 100 -9.18 -4.34 -4.02
C ALA A 100 -10.04 -3.19 -4.55
N GLU A 101 -9.41 -2.05 -4.81
CA GLU A 101 -10.05 -0.94 -5.50
C GLU A 101 -10.02 -1.18 -7.01
N VAL A 102 -11.20 -1.23 -7.63
CA VAL A 102 -11.37 -1.44 -9.07
C VAL A 102 -12.37 -0.40 -9.59
N ASP A 103 -11.94 0.44 -10.52
CA ASP A 103 -12.74 1.53 -11.10
C ASP A 103 -13.21 2.56 -10.05
N GLY A 104 -12.37 2.85 -9.04
CA GLY A 104 -12.70 3.80 -7.97
C GLY A 104 -13.68 3.26 -6.92
N ARG A 105 -13.89 1.93 -6.88
CA ARG A 105 -14.78 1.27 -5.93
C ARG A 105 -14.12 0.06 -5.31
N LEU A 106 -14.26 -0.08 -3.99
CA LEU A 106 -13.85 -1.30 -3.28
C LEU A 106 -14.73 -2.47 -3.74
N LYS A 107 -14.09 -3.54 -4.21
CA LYS A 107 -14.72 -4.81 -4.58
C LYS A 107 -14.11 -5.95 -3.78
N ILE A 108 -14.96 -6.86 -3.32
CA ILE A 108 -14.55 -8.09 -2.64
C ILE A 108 -14.63 -9.24 -3.64
N PHE A 109 -13.53 -9.96 -3.78
CA PHE A 109 -13.40 -11.18 -4.55
C PHE A 109 -13.39 -12.36 -3.59
N ASN A 110 -14.36 -13.27 -3.72
CA ASN A 110 -14.52 -14.43 -2.85
C ASN A 110 -13.90 -15.69 -3.49
N ASP A 111 -13.54 -16.68 -2.67
CA ASP A 111 -12.95 -17.98 -3.06
C ASP A 111 -11.74 -17.87 -4.01
N VAL A 112 -10.86 -16.89 -3.76
CA VAL A 112 -9.68 -16.63 -4.61
C VAL A 112 -8.65 -17.75 -4.44
N LYS A 113 -8.19 -18.32 -5.56
CA LYS A 113 -7.25 -19.46 -5.63
C LYS A 113 -5.95 -19.13 -6.38
N SER A 114 -6.00 -18.20 -7.33
CA SER A 114 -4.83 -17.77 -8.10
C SER A 114 -4.99 -16.33 -8.58
N ARG A 115 -3.94 -15.80 -9.23
CA ARG A 115 -3.98 -14.52 -9.94
C ARG A 115 -5.13 -14.41 -10.94
N ASP A 116 -5.55 -15.50 -11.60
CA ASP A 116 -6.55 -15.44 -12.67
C ASP A 116 -7.94 -15.01 -12.18
N ASP A 117 -8.20 -15.20 -10.89
CA ASP A 117 -9.41 -14.77 -10.18
C ASP A 117 -9.41 -13.25 -9.88
N LEU A 118 -8.27 -12.56 -10.09
CA LEU A 118 -8.08 -11.14 -9.82
C LEU A 118 -8.01 -10.37 -11.16
N PRO A 119 -9.14 -9.92 -11.72
CA PRO A 119 -9.18 -9.30 -13.04
C PRO A 119 -8.40 -7.98 -13.13
N PHE A 120 -8.15 -7.33 -11.99
CA PHE A 120 -7.37 -6.10 -11.90
C PHE A 120 -5.85 -6.34 -11.95
N ALA A 121 -5.39 -7.58 -11.74
CA ALA A 121 -3.98 -7.95 -11.68
C ALA A 121 -3.53 -8.78 -12.91
N LYS A 122 -4.20 -8.59 -14.06
CA LYS A 122 -3.93 -9.26 -15.34
C LYS A 122 -2.96 -8.49 -16.22
#